data_AF-A0A2D4GZ34-F1
#
_entry.id   AF-A0A2D4GZ34-F1
#
_cell.length_a   1.000
_cell.length_b   1.000
_cell.length_c   1.000
_cell.angle_alpha   90.00
_cell.angle_beta   90.00
_cell.angle_gamma   90.00
#
_symmetry.space_group_name_H-M   'P 1'
#
loop_
_entity.id
_entity.type
_entity.pdbx_description
1 polymer ?
#
loop_
_entity_poly.entity_id
_entity_poly.type
_entity_poly.pdbx_seq_one_letter_code
_entity_poly.pdbx_strand_id
1 'polypeptide(L)'
;MWFQTECALAFQRLGKYGEALKQCHEIERHFFEITDDQFDFHTYCMRKMTLRAYVDFLRLEDVLRKHAFYFKAARSAIEIYLKLHDNPLASENKEQEVNSENLSAKELKKMLSKQRRAQKKAKLEEEKKHAERERQQKSQKKKRDEEEEETSGPKEELVPEKLERVENPLEEAIKFLIPLKNLAADNIDTHLLAFEIYFRKGKFLLMLQSIKRAFAIGDNNP
;
A
#
# COMPACT_ATOMS: atom_id res chain seq x y z
N MET A 1 9.65 -11.95 -4.76
CA MET A 1 9.83 -10.50 -4.97
C MET A 1 10.07 -10.11 -6.43
N TRP A 2 11.07 -10.66 -7.15
CA TRP A 2 11.36 -10.27 -8.55
C TRP A 2 10.12 -10.23 -9.46
N PHE A 3 9.33 -11.32 -9.49
CA PHE A 3 8.11 -11.39 -10.30
C PHE A 3 7.14 -10.25 -9.97
N GLN A 4 6.91 -9.98 -8.69
CA GLN A 4 6.03 -8.89 -8.23
C GLN A 4 6.57 -7.51 -8.64
N THR A 5 7.89 -7.30 -8.56
CA THR A 5 8.52 -6.05 -9.01
C THR A 5 8.29 -5.84 -10.50
N GLU A 6 8.52 -6.86 -11.33
CA GLU A 6 8.31 -6.76 -12.78
C GLU A 6 6.83 -6.58 -13.14
N CYS A 7 5.92 -7.27 -12.43
CA CYS A 7 4.48 -7.08 -12.57
C CYS A 7 4.07 -5.65 -12.20
N ALA A 8 4.57 -5.08 -11.10
CA ALA A 8 4.27 -3.72 -10.70
C ALA A 8 4.65 -2.71 -11.80
N LEU A 9 5.86 -2.84 -12.36
CA LEU A 9 6.34 -2.00 -13.44
C LEU A 9 5.53 -2.19 -14.74
N ALA A 10 5.12 -3.42 -15.05
CA ALA A 10 4.28 -3.70 -16.21
C ALA A 10 2.88 -3.07 -16.06
N PHE A 11 2.24 -3.21 -14.91
CA PHE A 11 0.94 -2.59 -14.63
C PHE A 11 1.01 -1.06 -14.63
N GLN A 12 2.10 -0.50 -14.10
CA GLN A 12 2.36 0.95 -14.15
C GLN A 12 2.43 1.44 -15.61
N ARG A 13 3.12 0.72 -16.51
CA ARG A 13 3.18 1.05 -17.95
C ARG A 13 1.83 0.93 -18.65
N LEU A 14 0.98 -0.01 -18.20
CA LEU A 14 -0.37 -0.21 -18.71
C LEU A 14 -1.38 0.79 -18.14
N GLY A 15 -0.98 1.67 -17.22
CA GLY A 15 -1.88 2.62 -16.54
C GLY A 15 -2.81 1.98 -15.50
N LYS A 16 -2.58 0.71 -15.15
CA LYS A 16 -3.35 -0.01 -14.12
C LYS A 16 -2.75 0.24 -12.74
N TYR A 17 -2.99 1.43 -12.20
CA TYR A 17 -2.30 1.92 -11.01
C TYR A 17 -2.58 1.10 -9.74
N GLY A 18 -3.79 0.59 -9.56
CA GLY A 18 -4.19 -0.18 -8.39
C GLY A 18 -3.59 -1.57 -8.38
N GLU A 19 -3.52 -2.23 -9.53
CA GLU A 19 -2.80 -3.50 -9.67
C GLU A 19 -1.30 -3.31 -9.41
N ALA A 20 -0.72 -2.22 -9.91
CA ALA A 20 0.68 -1.89 -9.65
C ALA A 20 0.94 -1.61 -8.15
N LEU A 21 0.10 -0.79 -7.51
CA LEU A 21 0.19 -0.47 -6.08
C LEU A 21 0.01 -1.72 -5.22
N LYS A 22 -0.93 -2.60 -5.57
CA LYS A 22 -1.10 -3.89 -4.89
C LYS A 22 0.21 -4.69 -4.87
N GLN A 23 0.88 -4.81 -6.01
CA GLN A 23 2.17 -5.52 -6.07
C GLN A 23 3.24 -4.83 -5.21
N CYS A 24 3.28 -3.50 -5.19
CA CYS A 24 4.24 -2.76 -4.36
C CYS A 24 4.00 -2.96 -2.86
N HIS A 25 2.73 -2.93 -2.42
CA HIS A 25 2.35 -3.19 -1.03
C HIS A 25 2.57 -4.64 -0.61
N GLU A 26 2.37 -5.61 -1.51
CA GLU A 26 2.76 -6.99 -1.22
C GLU A 26 4.27 -7.12 -1.00
N ILE A 27 5.10 -6.40 -1.77
CA ILE A 27 6.55 -6.36 -1.54
C ILE A 27 6.85 -5.76 -0.16
N GLU A 28 6.24 -4.63 0.23
CA GLU A 28 6.39 -4.09 1.59
C GLU A 28 6.02 -5.13 2.65
N ARG A 29 4.91 -5.86 2.45
CA ARG A 29 4.49 -6.92 3.37
C ARG A 29 5.55 -8.01 3.52
N HIS A 30 6.16 -8.47 2.42
CA HIS A 30 7.26 -9.44 2.50
C HIS A 30 8.45 -8.91 3.31
N PHE A 31 8.79 -7.63 3.17
CA PHE A 31 9.86 -7.00 3.97
C PHE A 31 9.48 -6.85 5.45
N PHE A 32 8.21 -6.55 5.74
CA PHE A 32 7.68 -6.52 7.09
C PHE A 32 7.74 -7.91 7.73
N GLU A 33 7.23 -8.94 7.06
CA GLU A 33 7.25 -10.34 7.54
C GLU A 33 8.68 -10.80 7.84
N ILE A 34 9.66 -10.52 6.96
CA ILE A 34 11.08 -10.83 7.23
C ILE A 34 11.59 -10.12 8.49
N THR A 35 11.18 -8.86 8.72
CA THR A 35 11.60 -8.10 9.91
C THR A 35 10.91 -8.62 11.18
N ASP A 36 9.67 -9.08 11.06
CA ASP A 36 8.87 -9.58 12.20
C ASP A 36 9.38 -10.96 12.65
N ASP A 37 9.75 -11.81 11.70
CA ASP A 37 10.34 -13.13 11.92
C ASP A 37 11.63 -13.08 12.76
N GLN A 38 12.30 -11.92 12.85
CA GLN A 38 13.49 -11.70 13.67
C GLN A 38 13.28 -12.03 15.15
N PHE A 39 12.05 -11.84 15.63
CA PHE A 39 11.73 -11.94 17.05
C PHE A 39 11.97 -13.35 17.59
N ASP A 40 11.60 -14.37 16.82
CA ASP A 40 11.81 -15.78 17.17
C ASP A 40 13.30 -16.16 17.16
N PHE A 41 14.08 -15.52 16.30
CA PHE A 41 15.52 -15.80 16.19
C PHE A 41 16.32 -15.30 17.39
N HIS A 42 15.87 -14.26 18.08
CA HIS A 42 16.55 -13.75 19.28
C HIS A 42 16.72 -14.86 20.34
N THR A 43 15.65 -15.58 20.66
CA THR A 43 15.71 -16.67 21.65
C THR A 43 16.29 -17.95 21.05
N TYR A 44 15.94 -18.26 19.80
CA TYR A 44 16.43 -19.47 19.13
C TYR A 44 17.96 -19.51 19.04
N CYS A 45 18.58 -18.43 18.60
CA CYS A 45 20.03 -18.34 18.41
C CYS A 45 20.81 -18.42 19.72
N MET A 46 20.26 -17.85 20.80
CA MET A 46 20.84 -17.99 22.15
C MET A 46 20.78 -19.44 22.63
N ARG A 47 19.63 -20.10 22.47
CA ARG A 47 19.45 -21.51 22.87
C ARG A 47 20.31 -22.48 22.06
N LYS A 48 20.49 -22.22 20.76
CA LYS A 48 21.29 -23.06 19.85
C LYS A 48 22.76 -22.65 19.77
N MET A 49 23.17 -21.61 20.49
CA MET A 49 24.55 -21.09 20.52
C MET A 49 25.11 -20.75 19.14
N THR A 50 24.25 -20.30 18.21
CA THR A 50 24.62 -19.90 16.84
C THR A 50 24.94 -18.39 16.77
N LEU A 51 25.67 -17.87 17.75
CA LEU A 51 25.84 -16.43 17.98
C LEU A 51 26.50 -15.68 16.82
N ARG A 52 27.44 -16.29 16.11
CA ARG A 52 28.07 -15.67 14.92
C ARG A 52 27.04 -15.40 13.82
N ALA A 53 26.27 -16.43 13.47
CA ALA A 53 25.20 -16.33 12.47
C ALA A 53 24.11 -15.34 12.92
N TYR A 54 23.81 -15.29 14.22
CA TYR A 54 22.86 -14.32 14.77
C TYR A 54 23.32 -12.88 14.61
N VAL A 55 24.59 -12.58 14.89
CA VAL A 55 25.13 -11.22 14.70
C VAL A 55 25.13 -10.85 13.21
N ASP A 56 25.47 -11.78 12.31
CA ASP A 56 25.42 -11.53 10.87
C ASP A 56 23.98 -11.33 10.37
N PHE A 57 23.02 -12.04 10.94
CA PHE A 57 21.59 -11.86 10.70
C PHE A 57 21.12 -10.46 11.13
N LEU A 58 21.42 -10.02 12.36
CA LEU A 58 21.07 -8.68 12.83
C LEU A 58 21.63 -7.57 11.92
N ARG A 59 22.89 -7.73 11.46
CA ARG A 59 23.51 -6.80 10.52
C ARG A 59 22.80 -6.76 9.16
N LEU A 60 22.28 -7.90 8.71
CA LEU A 60 21.48 -7.98 7.47
C LEU A 60 20.14 -7.24 7.64
N GLU A 61 19.49 -7.41 8.78
CA GLU A 61 18.19 -6.79 9.08
C GLU A 61 18.27 -5.27 9.15
N ASP A 62 19.34 -4.73 9.76
CA ASP A 62 19.61 -3.29 9.83
C ASP A 62 19.63 -2.61 8.44
N VAL A 63 19.98 -3.37 7.38
CA VAL A 63 20.07 -2.86 6.01
C VAL A 63 19.04 -3.47 5.05
N LEU A 64 18.08 -4.25 5.56
CA LEU A 64 17.17 -5.06 4.74
C LEU A 64 16.45 -4.23 3.67
N ARG A 65 15.86 -3.09 4.07
CA ARG A 65 15.13 -2.19 3.15
C ARG A 65 16.02 -1.35 2.23
N LYS A 66 17.35 -1.47 2.31
CA LYS A 66 18.29 -0.96 1.28
C LYS A 66 18.27 -1.83 0.01
N HIS A 67 17.75 -3.05 0.09
CA HIS A 67 17.78 -4.00 -1.02
C HIS A 67 17.08 -3.46 -2.30
N ALA A 68 17.64 -3.77 -3.47
CA ALA A 68 17.17 -3.24 -4.76
C ALA A 68 15.68 -3.55 -5.06
N PHE A 69 15.16 -4.68 -4.57
CA PHE A 69 13.74 -5.01 -4.71
C PHE A 69 12.83 -4.03 -3.96
N TYR A 70 13.22 -3.65 -2.75
CA TYR A 70 12.50 -2.64 -1.97
C TYR A 70 12.54 -1.30 -2.69
N PHE A 71 13.75 -0.88 -3.10
CA PHE A 71 13.96 0.39 -3.79
C PHE A 71 13.10 0.52 -5.05
N LYS A 72 13.10 -0.50 -5.92
CA LYS A 72 12.30 -0.52 -7.16
C LYS A 72 10.80 -0.45 -6.87
N ALA A 73 10.32 -1.19 -5.88
CA ALA A 73 8.91 -1.18 -5.49
C ALA A 73 8.49 0.17 -4.90
N ALA A 74 9.28 0.70 -3.97
CA ALA A 74 9.04 2.00 -3.34
C ALA A 74 9.05 3.15 -4.36
N ARG A 75 10.01 3.14 -5.31
CA ARG A 75 10.05 4.12 -6.41
C ARG A 75 8.77 4.06 -7.25
N SER A 76 8.38 2.87 -7.70
CA SER A 76 7.16 2.67 -8.49
C SER A 76 5.92 3.16 -7.74
N ALA A 77 5.79 2.78 -6.47
CA ALA A 77 4.68 3.21 -5.62
C ALA A 77 4.62 4.74 -5.47
N ILE A 78 5.76 5.39 -5.18
CA ILE A 78 5.84 6.84 -5.04
C ILE A 78 5.43 7.53 -6.35
N GLU A 79 5.99 7.11 -7.48
CA GLU A 79 5.65 7.68 -8.79
C GLU A 79 4.15 7.55 -9.10
N ILE A 80 3.53 6.41 -8.75
CA ILE A 80 2.08 6.21 -8.93
C ILE A 80 1.29 7.14 -8.01
N TYR A 81 1.64 7.23 -6.72
CA TYR A 81 0.93 8.11 -5.79
C TYR A 81 1.05 9.59 -6.14
N LEU A 82 2.21 10.02 -6.67
CA LEU A 82 2.40 11.38 -7.19
C LEU A 82 1.49 11.63 -8.41
N LYS A 83 1.40 10.66 -9.34
CA LYS A 83 0.48 10.75 -10.49
C LYS A 83 -0.98 10.80 -10.07
N LEU A 84 -1.39 9.99 -9.08
CA LEU A 84 -2.76 9.98 -8.55
C LEU A 84 -3.10 11.29 -7.83
N HIS A 85 -2.13 11.91 -7.17
CA HIS A 85 -2.31 13.22 -6.56
C HIS A 85 -2.51 14.32 -7.61
N ASP A 86 -1.70 14.31 -8.68
CA ASP A 86 -1.77 15.35 -9.72
C ASP A 86 -2.97 15.19 -10.64
N ASN A 87 -3.33 13.94 -10.94
CA ASN A 87 -4.47 13.55 -11.73
C ASN A 87 -5.40 12.69 -10.86
N PRO A 88 -6.19 13.31 -9.96
CA PRO A 88 -7.19 12.57 -9.20
C PRO A 88 -8.11 11.88 -10.20
N LEU A 89 -8.27 10.56 -10.06
CA LEU A 89 -9.15 9.76 -10.92
C LEU A 89 -10.49 10.49 -10.99
N ALA A 90 -10.88 10.90 -12.20
CA ALA A 90 -12.15 11.55 -12.41
C ALA A 90 -13.21 10.62 -11.80
N SER A 91 -13.78 11.06 -10.68
CA SER A 91 -14.92 10.40 -10.07
C SER A 91 -15.90 10.09 -11.18
N GLU A 92 -16.42 8.86 -11.21
CA GLU A 92 -17.44 8.36 -12.15
C GLU A 92 -18.65 9.30 -12.33
N ASN A 93 -18.76 10.38 -11.56
CA ASN A 93 -19.65 11.51 -11.76
C ASN A 93 -19.71 12.01 -13.22
N LYS A 94 -18.60 12.04 -13.98
CA LYS A 94 -18.66 12.47 -15.40
C LYS A 94 -19.28 11.43 -16.34
N GLU A 95 -19.17 10.14 -16.05
CA GLU A 95 -19.80 9.09 -16.87
C GLU A 95 -21.26 8.82 -16.46
N GLN A 96 -21.60 9.11 -15.20
CA GLN A 96 -22.96 9.04 -14.69
C GLN A 96 -23.81 10.26 -15.10
N GLU A 97 -23.21 11.46 -15.21
CA GLU A 97 -23.93 12.65 -15.72
C GLU A 97 -24.35 12.49 -17.19
N VAL A 98 -23.45 12.01 -18.06
CA VAL A 98 -23.74 11.84 -19.51
C VAL A 98 -24.80 10.76 -19.77
N ASN A 99 -24.89 9.73 -18.93
CA ASN A 99 -25.93 8.70 -19.05
C ASN A 99 -27.28 9.07 -18.41
N SER A 100 -27.34 10.15 -17.63
CA SER A 100 -28.57 10.57 -16.94
C SER A 100 -29.45 11.51 -17.76
N GLU A 101 -28.89 12.19 -18.77
CA GLU A 101 -29.62 13.18 -19.59
C GLU A 101 -30.53 12.56 -20.68
N ASN A 102 -30.42 11.26 -20.95
CA ASN A 102 -31.15 10.60 -22.05
C ASN A 102 -32.33 9.68 -21.65
N LEU A 103 -32.80 9.73 -20.40
CA LEU A 103 -33.92 8.87 -19.96
C LEU A 103 -35.21 9.66 -19.67
N SER A 104 -36.27 9.29 -20.41
CA SER A 104 -37.62 9.84 -20.26
C SER A 104 -38.18 9.60 -18.84
N ALA A 105 -38.93 10.56 -18.31
CA ALA A 105 -39.54 10.57 -16.97
C ALA A 105 -40.34 9.29 -16.61
N LYS A 106 -40.78 8.52 -17.62
CA LYS A 106 -41.51 7.25 -17.44
C LYS A 106 -40.58 6.06 -17.09
N GLU A 107 -39.33 6.10 -17.51
CA GLU A 107 -38.32 5.06 -17.25
C GLU A 107 -37.61 5.26 -15.91
N LEU A 108 -37.38 6.52 -15.51
CA LEU A 108 -36.87 6.90 -14.18
C LEU A 108 -37.73 6.33 -13.05
N LYS A 109 -39.06 6.40 -13.15
CA LYS A 109 -39.97 5.87 -12.12
C LYS A 109 -39.96 4.34 -12.05
N LYS A 110 -39.76 3.65 -13.18
CA LYS A 110 -39.65 2.19 -13.26
C LYS A 110 -38.29 1.69 -12.75
N MET A 111 -37.22 2.43 -13.06
CA MET A 111 -35.88 2.17 -12.53
C MET A 111 -35.79 2.41 -11.03
N LEU A 112 -36.32 3.51 -10.49
CA LEU A 112 -36.34 3.77 -9.04
C LEU A 112 -37.11 2.69 -8.27
N SER A 113 -38.22 2.19 -8.82
CA SER A 113 -38.98 1.07 -8.25
C SER A 113 -38.17 -0.23 -8.27
N LYS A 114 -37.49 -0.53 -9.38
CA LYS A 114 -36.63 -1.71 -9.53
C LYS A 114 -35.38 -1.63 -8.63
N GLN A 115 -34.77 -0.46 -8.51
CA GLN A 115 -33.60 -0.16 -7.70
C GLN A 115 -33.91 -0.22 -6.21
N ARG A 116 -35.06 0.32 -5.75
CA ARG A 116 -35.52 0.15 -4.37
C ARG A 116 -35.77 -1.32 -4.02
N ARG A 117 -36.32 -2.11 -4.95
CA ARG A 117 -36.57 -3.55 -4.74
C ARG A 117 -35.27 -4.37 -4.71
N ALA A 118 -34.29 -4.00 -5.55
CA ALA A 118 -32.96 -4.59 -5.55
C ALA A 118 -32.16 -4.23 -4.30
N GLN A 119 -32.15 -2.95 -3.88
CA GLN A 119 -31.50 -2.51 -2.64
C GLN A 119 -32.11 -3.17 -1.41
N LYS A 120 -33.44 -3.32 -1.35
CA LYS A 120 -34.09 -4.00 -0.23
C LYS A 120 -33.76 -5.49 -0.18
N LYS A 121 -33.58 -6.16 -1.34
CA LYS A 121 -33.09 -7.54 -1.41
C LYS A 121 -31.62 -7.66 -1.02
N ALA A 122 -30.77 -6.76 -1.51
CA ALA A 122 -29.34 -6.73 -1.20
C ALA A 122 -29.09 -6.50 0.30
N LYS A 123 -29.80 -5.54 0.92
CA LYS A 123 -29.72 -5.31 2.38
C LYS A 123 -30.16 -6.54 3.19
N LEU A 124 -31.22 -7.22 2.76
CA LEU A 124 -31.69 -8.43 3.44
C LEU A 124 -30.72 -9.62 3.28
N GLU A 125 -30.00 -9.68 2.17
CA GLU A 125 -28.97 -10.69 1.92
C GLU A 125 -27.67 -10.36 2.67
N GLU A 126 -27.29 -9.10 2.77
CA GLU A 126 -26.18 -8.62 3.61
C GLU A 126 -26.46 -8.82 5.10
N GLU A 127 -27.67 -8.52 5.58
CA GLU A 127 -28.07 -8.78 6.97
C GLU A 127 -28.04 -10.29 7.28
N LYS A 128 -28.47 -11.14 6.34
CA LYS A 128 -28.37 -12.60 6.49
C LYS A 128 -26.92 -13.07 6.50
N LYS A 129 -26.06 -12.56 5.61
CA LYS A 129 -24.63 -12.88 5.59
C LYS A 129 -23.90 -12.36 6.83
N HIS A 130 -24.30 -11.20 7.36
CA HIS A 130 -23.75 -10.65 8.60
C HIS A 130 -24.17 -11.48 9.81
N ALA A 131 -25.44 -11.89 9.90
CA ALA A 131 -25.93 -12.77 10.97
C ALA A 131 -25.29 -14.18 10.91
N GLU A 132 -25.00 -14.70 9.72
CA GLU A 132 -24.30 -15.97 9.54
C GLU A 132 -22.81 -15.86 9.91
N ARG A 133 -22.15 -14.75 9.53
CA ARG A 133 -20.77 -14.43 9.94
C ARG A 133 -20.65 -14.22 11.45
N GLU A 134 -21.61 -13.56 12.11
CA GLU A 134 -21.60 -13.41 13.57
C GLU A 134 -21.78 -14.76 14.30
N ARG A 135 -22.58 -15.68 13.73
CA ARG A 135 -22.71 -17.04 14.28
C ARG A 135 -21.43 -17.85 14.10
N GLN A 136 -20.74 -17.71 12.96
CA GLN A 136 -19.44 -18.33 12.72
C GLN A 136 -18.32 -17.70 13.58
N GLN A 137 -18.35 -16.40 13.82
CA GLN A 137 -17.39 -15.72 14.70
C GLN A 137 -17.58 -16.11 16.17
N LYS A 138 -18.82 -16.33 16.64
CA LYS A 138 -19.08 -16.83 18.00
C LYS A 138 -18.64 -18.29 18.19
N SER A 139 -18.68 -19.12 17.15
CA SER A 139 -18.15 -20.49 17.22
C SER A 139 -16.63 -20.54 17.09
N GLN A 140 -16.01 -19.60 16.36
CA GLN A 140 -14.55 -19.46 16.30
C GLN A 140 -13.94 -18.81 17.55
N LYS A 141 -14.65 -17.87 18.22
CA LYS A 141 -14.16 -17.27 19.49
C LYS A 141 -13.97 -18.29 20.60
N LYS A 142 -14.83 -19.32 20.66
CA LYS A 142 -14.68 -20.44 21.60
C LYS A 142 -13.50 -21.39 21.30
N LYS A 143 -12.88 -21.27 20.11
CA LYS A 143 -11.64 -21.97 19.74
C LYS A 143 -10.40 -21.06 19.80
N ARG A 144 -10.56 -19.74 19.70
CA ARG A 144 -9.45 -18.76 19.69
C ARG A 144 -8.90 -18.42 21.07
N ASP A 145 -9.68 -18.55 22.14
CA ASP A 145 -9.18 -18.29 23.49
C ASP A 145 -8.09 -19.29 23.95
N GLU A 146 -7.83 -20.37 23.20
CA GLU A 146 -6.71 -21.30 23.41
C GLU A 146 -5.51 -21.07 22.45
N GLU A 147 -5.64 -20.22 21.42
CA GLU A 147 -4.59 -19.98 20.40
C GLU A 147 -4.12 -18.50 20.32
N GLU A 148 -4.71 -17.57 21.08
CA GLU A 148 -4.37 -16.13 21.09
C GLU A 148 -3.08 -15.78 21.87
N GLU A 149 -2.05 -16.63 21.80
CA GLU A 149 -0.66 -16.25 22.12
C GLU A 149 0.27 -16.20 20.89
N GLU A 150 -0.20 -16.49 19.67
CA GLU A 150 0.61 -16.37 18.44
C GLU A 150 0.05 -15.32 17.46
N THR A 151 0.56 -14.10 17.62
CA THR A 151 1.03 -13.20 16.55
C THR A 151 0.54 -13.44 15.12
N SER A 152 -0.46 -12.68 14.68
CA SER A 152 -0.37 -11.79 13.50
C SER A 152 -1.73 -11.11 13.30
N GLY A 153 -1.74 -9.78 13.20
CA GLY A 153 -2.96 -9.02 12.97
C GLY A 153 -3.68 -9.44 11.67
N PRO A 154 -4.99 -9.15 11.52
CA PRO A 154 -5.72 -9.49 10.31
C PRO A 154 -5.05 -8.84 9.10
N LYS A 155 -4.52 -9.65 8.17
CA LYS A 155 -4.00 -9.17 6.88
C LYS A 155 -5.14 -8.47 6.14
N GLU A 156 -5.16 -7.15 6.18
CA GLU A 156 -6.11 -6.34 5.41
C GLU A 156 -5.95 -6.71 3.92
N GLU A 157 -7.03 -7.14 3.27
CA GLU A 157 -6.98 -7.53 1.86
C GLU A 157 -6.59 -6.31 1.01
N LEU A 158 -5.48 -6.42 0.28
CA LEU A 158 -5.02 -5.39 -0.64
C LEU A 158 -5.92 -5.38 -1.88
N VAL A 159 -6.96 -4.55 -1.82
CA VAL A 159 -7.92 -4.32 -2.90
C VAL A 159 -7.39 -3.19 -3.80
N PRO A 160 -7.11 -3.44 -5.09
CA PRO A 160 -6.60 -2.44 -6.03
C PRO A 160 -7.39 -1.14 -6.05
N GLU A 161 -8.73 -1.23 -6.08
CA GLU A 161 -9.63 -0.06 -6.16
C GLU A 161 -9.51 0.86 -4.94
N LYS A 162 -9.26 0.29 -3.75
CA LYS A 162 -9.08 1.07 -2.52
C LYS A 162 -7.73 1.79 -2.51
N LEU A 163 -6.70 1.14 -3.05
CA LEU A 163 -5.35 1.70 -3.14
C LEU A 163 -5.26 2.84 -4.16
N GLU A 164 -6.10 2.83 -5.20
CA GLU A 164 -6.21 3.94 -6.15
C GLU A 164 -7.00 5.12 -5.59
N ARG A 165 -8.03 4.85 -4.76
CA ARG A 165 -8.95 5.86 -4.22
C ARG A 165 -8.57 6.30 -2.80
N VAL A 166 -7.28 6.39 -2.51
CA VAL A 166 -6.79 6.85 -1.19
C VAL A 166 -7.03 8.35 -1.04
N GLU A 167 -7.54 8.77 0.12
CA GLU A 167 -7.82 10.18 0.43
C GLU A 167 -6.55 11.05 0.39
N ASN A 168 -5.44 10.53 0.92
CA ASN A 168 -4.15 11.22 1.00
C ASN A 168 -3.01 10.43 0.31
N PRO A 169 -2.90 10.46 -1.03
CA PRO A 169 -1.84 9.73 -1.76
C PRO A 169 -0.41 10.10 -1.33
N LEU A 170 -0.18 11.38 -0.99
CA LEU A 170 1.14 11.85 -0.56
C LEU A 170 1.57 11.25 0.79
N GLU A 171 0.63 10.89 1.67
CA GLU A 171 0.97 10.30 2.96
C GLU A 171 1.35 8.84 2.83
N GLU A 172 0.67 8.10 1.95
CA GLU A 172 1.09 6.75 1.58
C GLU A 172 2.45 6.75 0.88
N ALA A 173 2.72 7.70 -0.02
CA ALA A 173 4.03 7.85 -0.64
C ALA A 173 5.15 8.09 0.40
N ILE A 174 4.87 8.85 1.47
CA ILE A 174 5.83 9.09 2.55
C ILE A 174 6.18 7.79 3.29
N LYS A 175 5.23 6.86 3.46
CA LYS A 175 5.52 5.57 4.12
C LYS A 175 6.59 4.77 3.37
N PHE A 176 6.51 4.73 2.04
CA PHE A 176 7.56 4.13 1.19
C PHE A 176 8.85 4.95 1.18
N LEU A 177 8.77 6.28 1.30
CA LEU A 177 9.95 7.15 1.31
C LEU A 177 10.78 7.03 2.59
N ILE A 178 10.15 6.83 3.75
CA ILE A 178 10.86 6.84 5.06
C ILE A 178 12.00 5.81 5.09
N PRO A 179 11.79 4.53 4.75
CA PRO A 179 12.88 3.56 4.74
C PRO A 179 13.98 3.90 3.75
N LEU A 180 13.64 4.43 2.57
CA LEU A 180 14.63 4.89 1.59
C LEU A 180 15.48 6.03 2.16
N LYS A 181 14.86 7.01 2.82
CA LYS A 181 15.59 8.16 3.38
C LYS A 181 16.53 7.76 4.52
N ASN A 182 16.20 6.71 5.26
CA ASN A 182 17.00 6.22 6.37
C ASN A 182 18.16 5.32 5.91
N LEU A 183 17.92 4.46 4.91
CA LEU A 183 18.86 3.39 4.53
C LEU A 183 19.53 3.58 3.17
N ALA A 184 18.93 4.37 2.28
CA ALA A 184 19.41 4.69 0.93
C ALA A 184 19.66 6.19 0.76
N ALA A 185 20.16 6.87 1.80
CA ALA A 185 20.49 8.29 1.75
C ALA A 185 21.68 8.61 0.83
N ASP A 186 22.43 7.60 0.40
CA ASP A 186 23.51 7.65 -0.58
C ASP A 186 23.01 7.69 -2.04
N ASN A 187 21.72 7.43 -2.28
CA ASN A 187 21.14 7.48 -3.61
C ASN A 187 20.49 8.85 -3.91
N ILE A 188 20.86 9.45 -5.04
CA ILE A 188 20.28 10.72 -5.53
C ILE A 188 18.77 10.59 -5.73
N ASP A 189 18.32 9.47 -6.34
CA ASP A 189 16.90 9.22 -6.64
C ASP A 189 16.02 9.31 -5.40
N THR A 190 16.50 8.88 -4.23
CA THR A 190 15.77 8.99 -2.96
C THR A 190 15.48 10.44 -2.60
N HIS A 191 16.44 11.34 -2.79
CA HIS A 191 16.26 12.75 -2.49
C HIS A 191 15.41 13.45 -3.53
N LEU A 192 15.49 13.05 -4.81
CA LEU A 192 14.61 13.56 -5.87
C LEU A 192 13.15 13.18 -5.61
N LEU A 193 12.87 11.92 -5.28
CA LEU A 193 11.53 11.46 -4.89
C LEU A 193 11.03 12.19 -3.64
N ALA A 194 11.92 12.40 -2.64
CA ALA A 194 11.58 13.18 -1.46
C ALA A 194 11.21 14.63 -1.80
N PHE A 195 11.97 15.27 -2.69
CA PHE A 195 11.68 16.62 -3.16
C PHE A 195 10.31 16.69 -3.84
N GLU A 196 9.99 15.77 -4.76
CA GLU A 196 8.71 15.75 -5.46
C GLU A 196 7.50 15.60 -4.54
N ILE A 197 7.61 14.76 -3.50
CA ILE A 197 6.59 14.61 -2.47
C ILE A 197 6.44 15.90 -1.66
N TYR A 198 7.54 16.46 -1.16
CA TYR A 198 7.50 17.64 -0.30
C TYR A 198 7.13 18.92 -1.06
N PHE A 199 7.43 19.00 -2.36
CA PHE A 199 6.98 20.04 -3.25
C PHE A 199 5.45 20.10 -3.30
N ARG A 200 4.79 18.95 -3.55
CA ARG A 200 3.33 18.86 -3.56
C ARG A 200 2.71 19.07 -2.18
N LYS A 201 3.40 18.68 -1.11
CA LYS A 201 2.95 18.91 0.27
C LYS A 201 3.22 20.34 0.78
N GLY A 202 3.88 21.21 0.00
CA GLY A 202 4.21 22.59 0.38
C GLY A 202 5.21 22.72 1.54
N LYS A 203 6.08 21.71 1.77
CA LYS A 203 7.02 21.69 2.90
C LYS A 203 8.41 22.20 2.49
N PHE A 204 8.55 23.52 2.36
CA PHE A 204 9.76 24.19 1.85
C PHE A 204 11.08 23.80 2.54
N LEU A 205 11.08 23.65 3.88
CA LEU A 205 12.30 23.27 4.60
C LEU A 205 12.80 21.87 4.23
N LEU A 206 11.86 20.92 4.09
CA LEU A 206 12.19 19.55 3.71
C LEU A 206 12.59 19.46 2.22
N MET A 207 11.99 20.29 1.36
CA MET A 207 12.41 20.42 -0.03
C MET A 207 13.87 20.87 -0.14
N LEU A 208 14.24 21.93 0.58
CA LEU A 208 15.61 22.43 0.59
C LEU A 208 16.59 21.39 1.15
N GLN A 209 16.19 20.67 2.20
CA GLN A 209 16.99 19.56 2.74
C GLN A 209 17.24 18.48 1.68
N SER A 210 16.21 18.08 0.94
CA SER A 210 16.34 17.10 -0.14
C SER A 210 17.30 17.58 -1.24
N ILE A 211 17.15 18.82 -1.70
CA ILE A 211 18.04 19.40 -2.73
C ILE A 211 19.49 19.44 -2.23
N LYS A 212 19.73 19.92 -1.01
CA LYS A 212 21.10 20.02 -0.46
C LYS A 212 21.76 18.64 -0.36
N ARG A 213 21.00 17.61 0.01
CA ARG A 213 21.48 16.23 0.08
C ARG A 213 21.73 15.63 -1.30
N ALA A 214 20.83 15.88 -2.26
CA ALA A 214 21.01 15.46 -3.65
C ALA A 214 22.25 16.08 -4.27
N PHE A 215 22.43 17.40 -4.11
CA PHE A 215 23.59 18.14 -4.60
C PHE A 215 24.89 17.57 -4.02
N ALA A 216 24.95 17.34 -2.70
CA ALA A 216 26.13 16.75 -2.05
C ALA A 216 26.54 15.36 -2.58
N ILE A 217 25.64 14.65 -3.28
CA ILE A 217 25.93 13.34 -3.89
C ILE A 217 26.30 13.50 -5.38
N GLY A 218 25.68 14.43 -6.09
CA GLY A 218 25.90 14.64 -7.51
C GLY A 218 25.67 16.08 -7.95
N ASP A 219 26.72 16.90 -7.87
CA ASP A 219 26.71 18.33 -8.25
C ASP A 219 26.26 18.57 -9.70
N ASN A 220 26.52 17.61 -10.60
CA ASN A 220 26.23 17.70 -12.04
C ASN A 220 25.05 16.81 -12.50
N ASN A 221 24.24 16.31 -11.58
CA ASN A 221 23.04 15.55 -11.96
C ASN A 221 21.99 16.52 -12.57
N PRO A 222 21.42 16.23 -13.75
CA PRO A 222 20.43 17.09 -14.41
C PRO A 222 19.15 17.29 -13.61
#